data_AF-A0A645D5F3-F1
#
_entry.id   AF-A0A645D5F3-F1
#
_cell.length_a   1.000
_cell.length_b   1.000
_cell.length_c   1.000
_cell.angle_alpha   90.00
_cell.angle_beta   90.00
_cell.angle_gamma   90.00
#
_symmetry.space_group_name_H-M   'P 1'
#
loop_
_entity.id
_entity.type
_entity.pdbx_description
1 polymer ?
#
loop_
_entity_poly.entity_id
_entity_poly.type
_entity_poly.pdbx_seq_one_letter_code
_entity_poly.pdbx_strand_id
1 'polypeptide(L)' 'MVRIISGTLLDVGLNRKEPKDIKVILESRDRRNAGRSLPAAGLCLDEVFYY' A
#
# COMPACT_ATOMS: atom_id res chain seq x y z
N MET A 1 3.71 6.35 1.34
CA MET A 1 2.58 6.38 0.37
C MET A 1 2.71 5.23 -0.64
N VAL A 2 3.37 5.24 -1.80
CA VAL A 2 3.37 4.04 -2.70
C VAL A 2 3.79 2.73 -2.00
N ARG A 3 4.93 2.73 -1.29
CA ARG A 3 5.44 1.56 -0.55
C ARG A 3 4.56 1.06 0.59
N ILE A 4 3.68 1.90 1.14
CA ILE A 4 2.72 1.50 2.18
C ILE A 4 1.54 0.78 1.52
N ILE A 5 1.05 1.31 0.39
CA ILE A 5 0.01 0.67 -0.41
C ILE A 5 0.48 -0.70 -0.88
N SER A 6 1.69 -0.80 -1.43
CA SER A 6 2.30 -2.07 -1.82
C SER A 6 2.42 -3.04 -0.65
N GLY A 7 2.74 -2.56 0.55
CA GLY A 7 2.79 -3.39 1.77
C GLY A 7 1.42 -3.92 2.20
N THR A 8 0.38 -3.10 2.14
CA THR A 8 -1.00 -3.53 2.39
C THR A 8 -1.44 -4.58 1.37
N LEU A 9 -1.12 -4.38 0.09
CA LEU A 9 -1.44 -5.34 -0.98
C LEU A 9 -0.67 -6.66 -0.81
N LEU A 10 0.58 -6.61 -0.36
CA LEU A 10 1.35 -7.80 -0.04
C LEU A 10 0.70 -8.61 1.09
N ASP A 11 0.26 -7.95 2.16
CA ASP A 11 -0.47 -8.63 3.24
C ASP A 11 -1.75 -9.31 2.73
N VAL A 12 -2.46 -8.69 1.79
CA VAL A 12 -3.64 -9.30 1.14
C VAL A 12 -3.25 -10.50 0.28
N GLY A 13 -2.21 -10.38 -0.55
CA GLY A 13 -1.72 -11.48 -1.38
C GLY A 13 -1.17 -12.67 -0.58
N LEU A 14 -0.74 -12.42 0.66
CA LEU A 14 -0.31 -13.45 1.62
C LEU A 14 -1.45 -13.96 2.52
N ASN A 15 -2.71 -13.58 2.27
CA ASN A 15 -3.88 -13.91 3.08
C ASN A 15 -3.79 -13.48 4.56
N ARG A 16 -3.00 -12.45 4.88
CA ARG A 16 -2.91 -11.85 6.23
C ARG A 16 -3.97 -10.79 6.48
N LYS A 17 -4.59 -10.29 5.39
CA LYS A 17 -5.72 -9.36 5.36
C LYS A 17 -6.66 -9.78 4.25
N GLU A 18 -7.94 -9.47 4.40
CA GLU A 18 -8.92 -9.69 3.34
C GLU A 18 -8.92 -8.49 2.37
N PRO A 19 -9.25 -8.67 1.09
CA PRO A 19 -9.36 -7.56 0.13
C PRO A 19 -10.32 -6.45 0.59
N LYS A 20 -11.40 -6.81 1.31
CA LYS A 20 -12.37 -5.85 1.86
C LYS A 20 -11.77 -4.90 2.91
N ASP A 21 -10.70 -5.31 3.58
CA ASP A 21 -10.04 -4.51 4.62
C ASP A 21 -9.39 -3.27 4.02
N ILE A 22 -8.99 -3.31 2.74
CA ILE A 22 -8.41 -2.14 2.06
C ILE A 22 -9.39 -0.96 2.10
N LYS A 23 -10.69 -1.22 1.90
CA LYS A 23 -11.73 -0.18 1.95
C LYS A 23 -11.81 0.43 3.35
N VAL A 24 -11.83 -0.42 4.38
CA VAL A 24 -11.87 0.01 5.79
C VAL A 24 -10.63 0.85 6.13
N ILE A 25 -9.45 0.44 5.68
CA ILE A 25 -8.19 1.18 5.90
C ILE A 25 -8.26 2.57 5.26
N LEU A 26 -8.74 2.68 4.02
CA LEU A 26 -8.89 3.95 3.31
C LEU A 26 -9.90 4.88 4.01
N GLU A 27 -11.05 4.34 4.41
CA GLU A 27 -12.10 5.09 5.11
C GLU A 27 -11.64 5.58 6.50
N SER A 28 -10.83 4.79 7.20
CA SER A 28 -10.31 5.14 8.52
C SER A 28 -9.37 6.35 8.51
N ARG A 29 -8.76 6.67 7.37
CA ARG A 29 -7.72 7.70 7.21
C ARG A 29 -6.56 7.59 8.21
N ASP A 30 -6.38 6.41 8.81
CA ASP A 30 -5.34 6.15 9.80
C ASP A 30 -4.29 5.22 9.22
N ARG A 31 -3.07 5.76 9.05
CA ARG A 31 -1.93 5.02 8.50
C ARG A 31 -1.54 3.80 9.34
N ARG A 32 -1.93 3.75 10.62
CA ARG A 32 -1.63 2.62 11.51
C ARG A 32 -2.39 1.35 11.10
N ASN A 33 -3.49 1.49 10.36
CA ASN A 33 -4.29 0.37 9.87
C ASN A 33 -3.72 -0.23 8.57
N ALA A 34 -2.81 0.48 7.90
CA ALA A 34 -2.19 0.00 6.67
C ALA A 34 -1.07 -1.03 6.93
N GLY A 35 -0.66 -1.73 5.88
CA GLY A 35 0.49 -2.62 5.91
C GLY A 35 1.82 -1.88 6.15
N ARG A 36 2.86 -2.65 6.45
CA ARG A 36 4.20 -2.09 6.65
C ARG A 36 4.73 -1.44 5.38
N SER A 37 5.44 -0.32 5.51
CA SER A 37 6.19 0.26 4.40
C SER A 37 7.26 -0.72 3.91
N LEU A 38 7.16 -1.19 2.66
CA LEU A 38 8.12 -2.11 2.05
C LEU A 38 9.49 -1.44 1.81
N PRO A 39 10.58 -2.19 1.55
CA PRO A 39 11.90 -1.61 1.24
C PRO A 39 11.89 -0.64 0.06
N ALA A 40 12.82 0.32 0.04
CA ALA A 40 12.91 1.32 -1.04
C ALA A 40 13.48 0.75 -2.34
N ALA A 41 14.34 -0.26 -2.25
CA ALA A 41 15.05 -0.84 -3.40
C ALA A 41 14.14 -1.46 -4.48
N GLY A 42 12.87 -1.73 -4.17
CA GLY A 42 11.88 -2.25 -5.12
C GLY A 42 10.98 -1.19 -5.76
N LEU A 43 11.21 0.10 -5.49
CA LEU A 43 10.42 1.20 -6.05
C LEU A 43 11.26 1.97 -7.07
N CYS A 44 10.74 2.12 -8.29
CA CYS A 44 11.30 2.97 -9.34
C CYS A 44 10.28 4.06 -9.72
N LEU A 45 10.77 5.27 -9.99
CA LEU A 45 9.98 6.27 -10.70
C LEU A 45 10.02 5.90 -12.17
N ASP A 46 8.85 5.80 -12.80
CA ASP A 46 8.74 5.40 -14.20
C ASP A 46 8.79 6.62 -15.11
N GLU A 47 7.75 7.45 -15.08
CA GLU A 47 7.63 8.63 -15.94
C GLU A 47 7.07 9.83 -15.16
N VAL A 48 7.34 11.03 -15.66
CA VAL A 48 6.78 12.29 -15.17
C VAL A 48 6.18 13.05 -16.35
N PHE A 49 4.87 13.29 -16.28
CA PHE A 49 4.14 14.03 -17.31
C PHE A 49 4.14 15.53 -17.01
N TYR A 50 4.47 16.34 -18.02
CA TYR A 50 4.36 17.80 -17.99
C TYR A 50 3.35 18.26 -19.05
N TYR A 51 2.66 19.37 -18.77
CA TYR A 51 1.69 20.01 -19.65
C TYR A 51 2.25 21.30 -20.25
#